data_AF-A0A0F3GRL2-F1
#
_entry.id   AF-A0A0F3GRL2-F1
#
_cell.length_a   1.000
_cell.length_b   1.000
_cell.length_c   1.000
_cell.angle_alpha   90.00
_cell.angle_beta   90.00
_cell.angle_gamma   90.00
#
_symmetry.space_group_name_H-M   'P 1'
#
loop_
_entity.id
_entity.type
_entity.pdbx_description
1 polymer ?
#
loop_
_entity_poly.entity_id
_entity_poly.type
_entity_poly.pdbx_seq_one_letter_code
_entity_poly.pdbx_strand_id
1 'polypeptide(L)'
;MNTNNTNHRFSYLLLVILTAAWLIQPCLTGAAHAGTVSLPQTGQTTTYAAGDDGALQIGVAWSNPRFTDNRDQTMTDNLTGL
;
A
#
# COMPACT_ATOMS: atom_id res chain seq x y z
N MET A 1 -14.38 -41.73 -32.86
CA MET A 1 -13.60 -40.59 -32.30
C MET A 1 -12.61 -41.14 -31.27
N ASN A 2 -11.31 -40.87 -31.43
CA ASN A 2 -10.26 -41.38 -30.54
C ASN A 2 -10.25 -40.58 -29.22
N THR A 3 -10.92 -41.11 -28.21
CA THR A 3 -11.10 -40.51 -26.88
C THR A 3 -9.77 -40.24 -26.16
N ASN A 4 -8.74 -41.05 -26.40
CA ASN A 4 -7.43 -40.87 -25.80
C ASN A 4 -6.80 -39.53 -26.22
N ASN A 5 -6.87 -39.18 -27.51
CA ASN A 5 -6.32 -37.91 -28.01
C ASN A 5 -7.06 -36.69 -27.43
N THR A 6 -8.39 -36.78 -27.29
CA THR A 6 -9.21 -35.73 -26.68
C THR A 6 -8.90 -35.54 -25.20
N ASN A 7 -8.71 -36.63 -24.44
CA ASN A 7 -8.36 -36.58 -23.02
C ASN A 7 -6.97 -35.99 -22.77
N HIS A 8 -5.98 -36.33 -23.61
CA HIS A 8 -4.63 -35.73 -23.52
C HIS A 8 -4.64 -34.24 -23.85
N ARG A 9 -5.41 -33.81 -24.85
CA ARG A 9 -5.56 -32.38 -25.19
C ARG A 9 -6.23 -31.59 -24.06
N PHE A 10 -7.25 -32.17 -23.44
CA PHE A 10 -7.92 -31.55 -22.29
C PHE A 10 -6.99 -31.44 -21.08
N SER A 11 -6.25 -32.50 -20.77
CA SER A 11 -5.27 -32.52 -19.67
C SER A 11 -4.15 -31.49 -19.89
N TYR A 12 -3.64 -31.39 -21.12
CA TYR A 12 -2.62 -30.40 -21.47
C TYR A 12 -3.14 -28.96 -21.37
N LEU A 13 -4.36 -28.71 -21.85
CA LEU A 13 -4.99 -27.38 -21.74
C LEU A 13 -5.19 -26.96 -20.28
N LEU A 14 -5.63 -27.90 -19.43
CA LEU A 14 -5.80 -27.69 -17.99
C LEU A 14 -4.45 -27.32 -17.35
N LEU A 15 -3.39 -28.07 -17.64
CA LEU A 15 -2.04 -27.82 -17.13
C LEU A 15 -1.52 -26.42 -17.51
N VAL A 16 -1.76 -25.99 -18.76
CA VAL A 16 -1.37 -24.65 -19.23
C VAL A 16 -2.13 -23.54 -18.49
N ILE A 17 -3.42 -23.74 -18.20
CA ILE A 17 -4.21 -22.76 -17.45
C ILE A 17 -3.74 -22.66 -16.00
N LEU A 18 -3.46 -23.78 -15.33
CA LEU A 18 -2.97 -23.77 -13.94
C LEU A 18 -1.57 -23.15 -13.82
N THR A 19 -0.68 -23.43 -14.77
CA THR A 19 0.66 -22.83 -14.79
C THR A 19 0.60 -21.33 -15.07
N ALA A 20 -0.26 -20.88 -15.99
CA ALA A 20 -0.48 -19.45 -16.22
C ALA A 20 -1.08 -18.76 -14.99
N ALA A 21 -2.10 -19.35 -14.35
CA ALA A 21 -2.70 -18.80 -13.14
C ALA A 21 -1.68 -18.66 -12.00
N TRP A 22 -0.83 -19.68 -11.78
CA TRP A 22 0.23 -19.64 -10.75
C TRP A 22 1.27 -18.54 -11.01
N LEU A 23 1.58 -18.26 -12.29
CA LEU A 23 2.50 -17.18 -12.67
C LEU A 23 1.88 -15.79 -12.59
N ILE A 24 0.55 -15.67 -12.76
CA ILE A 24 -0.16 -14.39 -12.77
C ILE A 24 -0.61 -13.98 -11.35
N GLN A 25 -0.87 -14.95 -10.45
CA GLN A 25 -1.29 -14.69 -9.07
C GLN A 25 -0.38 -13.73 -8.27
N PRO A 26 0.96 -13.82 -8.32
CA PRO A 26 1.86 -12.88 -7.64
C PRO A 26 1.75 -11.44 -8.15
N CYS A 27 1.27 -11.24 -9.37
CA CYS A 27 1.04 -9.91 -9.95
C CYS A 27 -0.32 -9.32 -9.55
N LEU A 28 -1.26 -10.13 -9.05
CA LEU A 28 -2.57 -9.67 -8.59
C LEU A 28 -2.61 -9.33 -7.10
N THR A 29 -1.68 -9.87 -6.31
CA THR A 29 -1.53 -9.53 -4.90
C THR A 29 -0.87 -8.16 -4.78
N GLY A 30 -1.67 -7.12 -4.51
CA GLY A 30 -1.13 -5.79 -4.19
C GLY A 30 -0.15 -5.87 -3.02
N ALA A 31 1.00 -5.22 -3.16
CA ALA A 31 2.02 -5.18 -2.12
C ALA A 31 1.42 -4.61 -0.82
N ALA A 32 1.43 -5.40 0.25
CA ALA A 32 1.13 -4.89 1.58
C ALA A 32 2.29 -3.96 2.00
N HIS A 33 2.05 -2.65 1.99
CA HIS A 33 3.02 -1.68 2.46
C HIS A 33 3.03 -1.71 4.00
N ALA A 34 4.05 -2.34 4.59
CA ALA A 34 4.39 -2.08 5.98
C ALA A 34 4.99 -0.68 6.07
N GLY A 35 4.13 0.35 6.16
CA GLY A 35 4.55 1.74 6.19
C GLY A 35 5.20 2.09 7.52
N THR A 36 6.49 2.41 7.51
CA THR A 36 7.09 3.20 8.59
C THR A 36 6.55 4.62 8.47
N VAL A 37 5.72 5.06 9.41
CA VAL A 37 5.16 6.41 9.41
C VAL A 37 6.10 7.37 10.12
N SER A 38 6.39 8.51 9.49
CA SER A 38 7.07 9.61 10.16
C SER A 38 6.07 10.39 11.01
N LEU A 39 6.38 10.60 12.29
CA LEU A 39 5.51 11.34 13.19
C LEU A 39 5.54 12.84 12.87
N PRO A 40 4.38 13.53 12.81
CA PRO A 40 4.36 14.98 12.66
C PRO A 40 4.89 15.70 13.89
N GLN A 41 5.46 16.89 13.69
CA GLN A 41 5.60 17.87 14.76
C GLN A 41 4.22 18.23 15.32
N THR A 42 4.13 18.51 16.62
CA THR A 42 2.84 18.82 17.28
C THR A 42 2.35 20.23 17.01
N GLY A 43 3.22 21.11 16.50
CA GLY A 43 2.93 22.53 16.30
C GLY A 43 3.02 23.37 17.57
N GLN A 44 3.36 22.78 18.72
CA GLN A 44 3.69 23.54 19.93
C GLN A 44 4.97 24.34 19.69
N THR A 45 4.93 25.65 19.94
CA THR A 45 6.08 26.56 19.82
C THR A 45 6.46 27.20 21.15
N THR A 46 5.53 27.26 22.10
CA THR A 46 5.77 27.73 23.46
C THR A 46 6.36 26.60 24.31
N THR A 47 7.51 26.87 24.94
CA THR A 47 8.12 25.98 25.93
C THR A 47 7.57 26.27 27.33
N TYR A 48 7.14 25.23 28.03
CA TYR A 48 6.73 25.23 29.42
C TYR A 48 7.70 24.46 30.32
N ALA A 49 8.42 23.48 29.77
CA ALA A 49 9.46 22.73 30.48
C ALA A 49 10.56 22.25 29.51
N ALA A 50 11.75 21.96 30.05
CA ALA A 50 12.80 21.35 29.26
C ALA A 50 12.36 19.96 28.76
N GLY A 51 12.47 19.73 27.45
CA GLY A 51 12.11 18.45 26.84
C GLY A 51 10.64 18.32 26.41
N ASP A 52 9.82 19.37 26.51
CA ASP A 52 8.48 19.38 25.92
C ASP A 52 8.52 19.61 24.40
N ASP A 53 7.35 19.50 23.75
CA ASP A 53 7.28 19.60 22.29
C ASP A 53 7.61 21.01 21.78
N GLY A 54 7.35 22.05 22.57
CA GLY A 54 7.73 23.43 22.26
C GLY A 54 9.24 23.66 22.31
N ALA A 55 9.93 23.02 23.26
CA ALA A 55 11.39 23.04 23.38
C ALA A 55 12.09 22.20 22.30
N LEU A 56 11.54 21.03 21.99
CA LEU A 56 12.19 20.05 21.12
C LEU A 56 11.78 20.16 19.66
N GLN A 57 10.50 20.46 19.39
CA GLN A 57 9.90 20.56 18.06
C GLN A 57 10.26 19.36 17.17
N ILE A 58 10.28 18.16 17.74
CA ILE A 58 10.65 16.92 17.02
C ILE A 58 9.49 16.46 16.14
N GLY A 59 9.84 15.88 15.00
CA GLY A 59 8.91 15.32 14.02
C GLY A 59 9.07 15.95 12.65
N VAL A 60 8.23 15.53 11.70
CA VAL A 60 8.20 16.10 10.35
C VAL A 60 7.22 17.28 10.30
N ALA A 61 7.63 18.34 9.61
CA ALA A 61 6.77 19.49 9.38
C ALA A 61 5.48 19.09 8.65
N TRP A 62 4.40 19.79 8.95
CA TRP A 62 3.10 19.54 8.31
C TRP A 62 3.17 19.90 6.82
N SER A 63 2.74 18.98 5.96
CA SER A 63 2.49 19.28 4.55
C SER A 63 1.36 20.30 4.40
N ASN A 64 1.48 21.19 3.40
CA ASN A 64 0.44 22.16 3.06
C ASN A 64 0.07 22.02 1.57
N PRO A 65 -1.11 21.47 1.24
CA PRO A 65 -2.17 21.01 2.15
C PRO A 65 -1.83 19.68 2.85
N ARG A 66 -2.41 19.43 4.03
CA ARG A 66 -2.21 18.17 4.76
C ARG A 66 -2.97 17.00 4.12
N PHE A 67 -4.21 17.26 3.71
CA PHE A 67 -5.09 16.28 3.10
C PHE A 67 -5.47 16.68 1.68
N THR A 68 -5.50 15.71 0.78
CA THR A 68 -5.96 15.86 -0.60
C THR A 68 -7.24 15.06 -0.79
N ASP A 69 -8.33 15.70 -1.23
CA ASP A 69 -9.55 15.00 -1.65
C ASP A 69 -9.35 14.41 -3.05
N ASN A 70 -9.55 13.09 -3.16
CA ASN A 70 -9.37 12.34 -4.40
C ASN A 70 -10.62 12.32 -5.29
N ARG A 71 -11.75 12.87 -4.82
CA ARG A 71 -13.05 12.94 -5.52
C ARG A 71 -13.70 11.57 -5.81
N ASP A 72 -13.30 10.55 -5.07
CA ASP A 72 -13.80 9.19 -5.17
C ASP A 72 -14.28 8.66 -3.80
N GLN A 73 -14.58 9.57 -2.88
CA GLN A 73 -14.90 9.30 -1.46
C GLN A 73 -13.68 8.86 -0.63
N THR A 74 -12.46 9.08 -1.13
CA THR A 74 -11.22 8.90 -0.37
C THR A 74 -10.46 10.21 -0.19
N MET A 75 -9.58 10.24 0.81
CA MET A 75 -8.68 11.34 1.11
C MET A 75 -7.27 10.78 1.25
N THR A 76 -6.29 11.51 0.73
CA THR A 76 -4.88 11.19 0.93
C THR A 76 -4.27 12.09 2.00
N ASP A 77 -3.64 11.51 3.01
CA ASP A 77 -2.77 12.18 3.97
C ASP A 77 -1.38 12.37 3.35
N ASN A 78 -1.04 13.60 2.96
CA ASN A 78 0.21 13.92 2.28
C ASN A 78 1.46 13.74 3.16
N LEU A 79 1.33 13.61 4.50
CA LEU A 79 2.47 13.29 5.36
C LEU A 79 2.74 11.79 5.43
N THR A 80 1.68 10.99 5.55
CA THR A 80 1.79 9.56 5.84
C THR A 80 1.67 8.67 4.61
N GLY A 81 1.13 9.21 3.51
CA GLY A 81 0.86 8.49 2.27
C GLY A 81 -0.35 7.56 2.36
N LEU A 82 -1.17 7.69 3.42
CA LEU A 82 -2.41 6.96 3.63
C LEU A 82 -3.58 7.56 2.85
#